data_AF-A0A2V5U7U8-F1
#
_entry.id   AF-A0A2V5U7U8-F1
#
_cell.length_a   1.000
_cell.length_b   1.000
_cell.length_c   1.000
_cell.angle_alpha   90.00
_cell.angle_beta   90.00
_cell.angle_gamma   90.00
#
_symmetry.space_group_name_H-M   'P 1'
#
loop_
_entity.id
_entity.type
_entity.pdbx_description
1 polymer ?
#
loop_
_entity_poly.entity_id
_entity_poly.type
_entity_poly.pdbx_seq_one_letter_code
_entity_poly.pdbx_strand_id
1 'polypeptide(L)' 'LQAPVLKAWKGDSANVGAAQQAFHHRAWCNSKARFGKYTEDMEIAKAA' A
#
# COMPACT_ATOMS: atom_id res chain seq x y z
N LEU A 1 7.90 -2.82 -0.17
CA LEU A 1 6.52 -3.23 -0.56
C LEU A 1 5.78 -3.94 0.58
N GLN A 2 6.36 -4.97 1.19
CA GLN A 2 5.61 -5.86 2.10
C GLN A 2 5.59 -5.43 3.58
N ALA A 3 6.53 -4.62 4.06
CA ALA A 3 6.55 -4.18 5.48
C ALA A 3 5.19 -3.63 5.99
N PRO A 4 4.49 -2.70 5.30
CA PRO A 4 3.18 -2.23 5.73
C PRO A 4 2.09 -3.31 5.61
N VAL A 5 2.20 -4.22 4.63
CA VAL A 5 1.27 -5.34 4.42
C VAL A 5 1.34 -6.32 5.58
N LEU A 6 2.56 -6.71 5.98
CA LEU A 6 2.80 -7.61 7.11
C LEU A 6 2.32 -6.99 8.42
N LYS A 7 2.53 -5.67 8.61
CA LYS A 7 2.04 -4.92 9.77
C LYS A 7 0.52 -4.91 9.85
N ALA A 8 -0.17 -4.79 8.71
CA ALA A 8 -1.63 -4.83 8.64
C ALA A 8 -2.17 -6.26 8.83
N TRP A 9 -1.53 -7.26 8.23
CA TRP A 9 -1.97 -8.65 8.24
C TRP A 9 -1.83 -9.33 9.61
N LYS A 10 -0.66 -9.20 10.25
CA LYS A 10 -0.33 -9.86 11.53
C LYS A 10 -0.51 -11.40 11.56
N GLY A 11 -0.63 -12.04 10.39
CA GLY A 11 -0.90 -13.48 10.28
C GLY A 11 -2.36 -13.87 10.51
N ASP A 12 -3.27 -12.91 10.64
CA ASP A 12 -4.70 -13.16 10.89
C ASP A 12 -5.48 -13.09 9.58
N SER A 13 -6.31 -14.12 9.32
CA SER A 13 -7.15 -14.19 8.12
C SER A 13 -8.21 -13.08 8.08
N ALA A 14 -8.66 -12.58 9.24
CA ALA A 14 -9.58 -11.44 9.32
C ALA A 14 -8.94 -10.14 8.77
N ASN A 15 -7.61 -10.03 8.81
CA ASN A 15 -6.88 -8.84 8.37
C ASN A 15 -6.45 -8.89 6.89
N VAL A 16 -6.84 -9.92 6.14
CA VAL A 16 -6.48 -10.06 4.73
C VAL A 16 -6.95 -8.85 3.91
N GLY A 17 -8.15 -8.34 4.16
CA GLY A 17 -8.65 -7.14 3.47
C GLY A 17 -7.80 -5.89 3.74
N ALA A 18 -7.39 -5.67 4.99
CA ALA A 18 -6.50 -4.57 5.36
C ALA A 18 -5.10 -4.72 4.75
N ALA A 19 -4.58 -5.94 4.71
CA ALA A 19 -3.31 -6.26 4.07
C ALA A 19 -3.32 -6.01 2.56
N GLN A 20 -4.41 -6.40 1.88
CA GLN A 20 -4.60 -6.15 0.45
C GLN A 20 -4.68 -4.65 0.13
N GLN A 21 -5.39 -3.86 0.94
CA GLN A 21 -5.44 -2.40 0.79
C GLN A 21 -4.05 -1.77 0.94
N ALA A 22 -3.29 -2.18 1.96
CA ALA A 22 -1.91 -1.71 2.16
C ALA A 22 -1.00 -2.09 0.99
N PHE A 23 -1.18 -3.28 0.41
CA PHE A 23 -0.41 -3.73 -0.74
C PHE A 23 -0.75 -2.93 -2.00
N HIS A 24 -2.04 -2.75 -2.28
CA HIS A 24 -2.52 -1.98 -3.44
C HIS A 24 -2.00 -0.54 -3.40
N HIS A 25 -2.10 0.10 -2.23
CA HIS A 25 -1.56 1.45 -2.00
C HIS A 25 -0.07 1.53 -2.35
N ARG A 26 0.73 0.62 -1.79
CA ARG A 26 2.18 0.58 -2.06
C ARG A 26 2.51 0.28 -3.51
N ALA A 27 1.74 -0.58 -4.17
CA ALA A 27 1.89 -0.89 -5.58
C ALA A 27 1.59 0.35 -6.45
N TRP A 28 0.55 1.11 -6.11
CA TRP A 28 0.19 2.34 -6.78
C TRP A 28 1.27 3.43 -6.64
N CYS A 29 1.75 3.70 -5.42
CA CYS A 29 2.85 4.65 -5.18
C CYS A 29 4.11 4.26 -5.97
N ASN A 30 4.52 2.99 -5.90
CA ASN A 30 5.67 2.49 -6.65
C ASN A 30 5.47 2.60 -8.17
N SER A 31 4.26 2.36 -8.66
CA SER A 31 3.93 2.50 -10.07
C SER A 31 4.08 3.94 -10.56
N LYS A 32 3.64 4.93 -9.76
CA LYS A 32 3.84 6.35 -10.09
C LYS A 32 5.30 6.78 -9.95
N ALA A 33 6.02 6.25 -8.96
CA ALA A 33 7.44 6.51 -8.77
C ALA A 33 8.27 6.10 -10.00
N ARG A 34 7.93 4.97 -10.64
CA ARG A 34 8.56 4.52 -11.90
C ARG A 34 8.55 5.58 -13.01
N PHE A 35 7.53 6.44 -13.03
CA PHE A 35 7.38 7.50 -14.03
C PHE A 35 7.79 8.90 -13.50
N GLY A 36 8.40 8.98 -12.31
CA GLY A 36 8.72 10.26 -11.67
C GLY A 36 7.49 11.06 -11.23
N LYS A 37 6.33 10.42 -11.09
CA LYS A 37 5.04 11.05 -10.75
C LYS A 37 4.63 10.83 -9.30
N TYR A 38 5.50 10.23 -8.50
CA TYR A 38 5.26 10.05 -7.08
C TYR A 38 5.40 11.38 -6.34
N THR A 39 4.45 11.68 -5.46
CA THR A 39 4.52 12.78 -4.51
C THR A 39 4.25 12.26 -3.10
N GLU A 40 4.76 12.94 -2.08
CA GLU A 40 4.57 12.53 -0.69
C GLU A 40 3.10 12.52 -0.27
N ASP A 41 2.28 13.45 -0.81
CA ASP A 41 0.83 13.50 -0.59
C ASP A 41 0.11 12.19 -0.96
N MET A 42 0.68 11.42 -1.89
CA MET A 42 0.13 10.13 -2.28
C MET A 42 0.18 9.11 -1.15
N GLU A 43 1.03 9.26 -0.14
CA GLU A 43 1.05 8.33 1.00
C GLU A 43 -0.18 8.51 1.90
N ILE A 44 -0.84 9.67 1.85
CA ILE A 44 -2.03 10.02 2.63
C ILE A 44 -3.29 9.84 1.78
N ALA A 45 -3.18 9.99 0.45
CA ALA A 45 -4.26 9.70 -0.47
C ALA A 45 -4.61 8.21 -0.43
N LYS A 46 -5.88 7.88 -0.13
CA LYS A 46 -6.35 6.51 -0.31
C LYS A 46 -6.29 6.16 -1.79
N ALA A 47 -5.54 5.13 -2.15
CA ALA A 47 -5.69 4.49 -3.45
C ALA A 47 -7.18 4.13 -3.64
N ALA A 48 -7.80 4.69 -4.68
CA ALA A 48 -9.20 4.46 -5.01
C ALA A 48 -9.49 2.98 -5.29
#